data_AF-A0A7Y8FLN9-F1
#
_entry.id   AF-A0A7Y8FLN9-F1
#
_cell.length_a   1.000
_cell.length_b   1.000
_cell.length_c   1.000
_cell.angle_alpha   90.00
_cell.angle_beta   90.00
_cell.angle_gamma   90.00
#
_symmetry.space_group_name_H-M   'P 1'
#
loop_
_entity.id
_entity.type
_entity.pdbx_description
1 polymer ?
#
loop_
_entity_poly.entity_id
_entity_poly.type
_entity_poly.pdbx_seq_one_letter_code
_entity_poly.pdbx_strand_id
1 'polypeptide(L)'
;MYALLFTALSLSACSGLSPYRSVGPVDEALKACGLGYSTEISAAFKGAFQYADANKSKGIDFSASMQDSLKTQLTTMLESKEVGSKERAEIISSTQACVIRLSDAYRPKARNELVNACIKDVQGRLSGAGSTQSTDTVRGWVVDGEDRVGGIDRLRIKAALHSYGRETQPVSFYCLIKDGSYEDVEAVKVN
;
A
#
# COMPACT_ATOMS: atom_id res chain seq x y z
N MET A 1 55.09 -22.29 -24.05
CA MET A 1 54.98 -23.11 -22.82
C MET A 1 54.91 -22.15 -21.63
N TYR A 2 54.07 -22.43 -20.62
CA TYR A 2 53.49 -21.56 -19.58
C TYR A 2 52.17 -20.89 -20.01
N ALA A 3 51.03 -21.58 -19.94
CA ALA A 3 50.23 -22.01 -18.77
C ALA A 3 49.29 -20.91 -18.27
N LEU A 4 48.03 -21.03 -18.74
CA LEU A 4 46.80 -20.40 -18.24
C LEU A 4 46.62 -20.68 -16.74
N LEU A 5 46.35 -19.65 -15.94
CA LEU A 5 45.82 -19.79 -14.58
C LEU A 5 45.28 -18.45 -14.06
N PHE A 6 44.12 -18.54 -13.38
CA PHE A 6 43.45 -17.53 -12.54
C PHE A 6 42.70 -16.41 -13.27
N THR A 7 41.43 -16.09 -12.99
CA THR A 7 40.56 -16.37 -11.83
C THR A 7 39.11 -16.13 -12.24
N ALA A 8 38.24 -17.10 -11.97
CA ALA A 8 36.80 -16.87 -11.91
C ALA A 8 36.49 -16.04 -10.66
N LEU A 9 36.03 -14.79 -10.82
CA LEU A 9 35.35 -14.08 -9.75
C LEU A 9 33.87 -14.47 -9.77
N SER A 10 33.56 -15.55 -9.06
CA SER A 10 32.27 -15.76 -8.45
C SER A 10 32.11 -14.76 -7.29
N LEU A 11 31.38 -13.66 -7.54
CA LEU A 11 30.80 -12.85 -6.48
C LEU A 11 29.35 -13.29 -6.27
N SER A 12 29.23 -14.22 -5.33
CA SER A 12 28.02 -14.62 -4.62
C SER A 12 27.29 -13.39 -4.05
N ALA A 13 26.24 -12.94 -4.75
CA ALA A 13 25.26 -12.00 -4.22
C ALA A 13 24.07 -12.78 -3.62
N CYS A 14 24.31 -13.48 -2.50
CA CYS A 14 23.27 -13.96 -1.60
C CYS A 14 23.87 -13.97 -0.19
N SER A 15 23.47 -13.03 0.66
CA SER A 15 23.34 -13.15 2.13
C SER A 15 23.31 -11.76 2.78
N GLY A 16 22.33 -10.94 2.38
CA GLY A 16 21.87 -9.80 3.17
C GLY A 16 20.67 -10.17 4.06
N LEU A 17 20.55 -11.43 4.48
CA LEU A 17 19.58 -11.83 5.49
C LEU A 17 20.22 -11.61 6.86
N SER A 18 20.14 -10.37 7.34
CA SER A 18 20.27 -10.10 8.77
C SER A 18 19.16 -10.88 9.48
N PRO A 19 19.48 -11.91 10.28
CA PRO A 19 18.48 -12.59 11.07
C PRO A 19 18.15 -11.67 12.25
N TYR A 20 16.87 -11.38 12.47
CA TYR A 20 16.37 -10.51 13.55
C TYR A 20 16.58 -8.99 13.37
N ARG A 21 15.71 -8.33 12.59
CA ARG A 21 15.10 -7.00 12.88
C ARG A 21 14.32 -6.44 11.67
N SER A 22 13.13 -6.99 11.46
CA SER A 22 11.91 -6.24 11.14
C SER A 22 10.81 -7.30 11.11
N VAL A 23 9.91 -7.30 12.09
CA VAL A 23 8.66 -8.04 11.91
C VAL A 23 8.02 -7.41 10.67
N GLY A 24 7.91 -8.16 9.57
CA GLY A 24 7.37 -7.60 8.34
C GLY A 24 5.90 -7.22 8.54
N PRO A 25 5.32 -6.31 7.73
CA PRO A 25 3.91 -5.92 7.84
C PRO A 25 2.95 -7.12 7.92
N VAL A 26 3.28 -8.19 7.20
CA VAL A 26 2.52 -9.46 7.22
C VAL A 26 2.69 -10.21 8.54
N ASP A 27 3.89 -10.30 9.09
CA ASP A 27 4.13 -11.02 10.35
C ASP A 27 3.41 -10.35 11.53
N GLU A 28 3.36 -9.01 11.52
CA GLU A 28 2.62 -8.24 12.51
C GLU A 28 1.11 -8.40 12.33
N ALA A 29 0.63 -8.35 11.08
CA ALA A 29 -0.76 -8.59 10.75
C ALA A 29 -1.23 -10.00 11.14
N LEU A 30 -0.45 -11.05 10.83
CA LEU A 30 -0.77 -12.43 11.19
C LEU A 30 -0.93 -12.58 12.70
N LYS A 31 0.05 -12.08 13.47
CA LYS A 31 0.01 -12.10 14.94
C LYS A 31 -1.22 -11.37 15.48
N ALA A 32 -1.52 -10.18 14.96
CA ALA A 32 -2.67 -9.39 15.39
C ALA A 32 -4.01 -10.01 14.99
N CYS A 33 -4.06 -10.80 13.91
CA CYS A 33 -5.24 -11.52 13.45
C CYS A 33 -5.43 -12.89 14.11
N GLY A 34 -4.66 -13.21 15.16
CA GLY A 34 -4.77 -14.47 15.89
C GLY A 34 -4.23 -15.68 15.13
N LEU A 35 -3.53 -15.46 14.02
CA LEU A 35 -2.80 -16.50 13.32
C LEU A 35 -1.43 -16.64 13.97
N GLY A 36 -1.19 -17.79 14.59
CA GLY A 36 0.17 -18.18 14.97
C GLY A 36 1.08 -18.35 13.74
N TYR A 37 2.34 -18.72 13.97
CA TYR A 37 3.34 -18.91 12.91
C TYR A 37 3.19 -20.24 12.16
N SER A 38 2.00 -20.54 11.61
CA SER A 38 1.89 -21.62 10.62
C SER A 38 2.67 -21.21 9.38
N THR A 39 3.74 -21.94 9.06
CA THR A 39 4.71 -21.58 8.01
C THR A 39 4.06 -21.49 6.63
N GLU A 40 3.12 -22.39 6.34
CA GLU A 40 2.44 -22.49 5.04
C GLU A 40 1.39 -21.38 4.86
N ILE A 41 0.58 -21.11 5.88
CA ILE A 41 -0.39 -19.99 5.87
C ILE A 41 0.35 -18.66 5.80
N SER A 42 1.43 -18.52 6.58
CA SER A 42 2.28 -17.32 6.55
C SER A 42 2.91 -17.11 5.18
N ALA A 43 3.36 -18.18 4.51
CA ALA A 43 3.93 -18.10 3.17
C ALA A 43 2.90 -17.60 2.14
N ALA A 44 1.65 -18.06 2.22
CA ALA A 44 0.58 -17.61 1.32
C ALA A 44 0.34 -16.10 1.42
N PHE A 45 0.21 -15.60 2.65
CA PHE A 45 0.05 -14.16 2.91
C PHE A 45 1.29 -13.34 2.53
N LYS A 46 2.50 -13.84 2.79
CA LYS A 46 3.75 -13.17 2.38
C LYS A 46 3.88 -13.09 0.86
N GLY A 47 3.55 -14.17 0.14
CA GLY A 47 3.55 -14.19 -1.32
C GLY A 47 2.54 -13.20 -1.90
N ALA A 48 1.31 -13.17 -1.36
CA ALA A 48 0.29 -12.22 -1.79
C ALA A 48 0.69 -10.76 -1.51
N PHE A 49 1.31 -10.50 -0.36
CA PHE A 49 1.86 -9.18 -0.03
C PHE A 49 2.95 -8.75 -1.01
N GLN A 50 3.92 -9.63 -1.29
CA GLN A 50 5.01 -9.31 -2.22
C GLN A 50 4.49 -9.04 -3.63
N TYR A 51 3.49 -9.80 -4.08
CA TYR A 51 2.82 -9.56 -5.35
C TYR A 51 2.12 -8.19 -5.39
N ALA A 52 1.39 -7.84 -4.34
CA ALA A 52 0.70 -6.56 -4.24
C ALA A 52 1.69 -5.38 -4.15
N ASP A 53 2.74 -5.51 -3.33
CA ASP A 53 3.75 -4.47 -3.14
C ASP A 53 4.58 -4.23 -4.41
N ALA A 54 4.86 -5.27 -5.21
CA ALA A 54 5.52 -5.14 -6.50
C ALA A 54 4.68 -4.36 -7.54
N ASN A 55 3.37 -4.29 -7.37
CA ASN A 55 2.44 -3.61 -8.27
C ASN A 55 2.03 -2.20 -7.81
N LYS A 56 2.49 -1.73 -6.64
CA LYS A 56 2.10 -0.42 -6.07
C LYS A 56 2.37 0.79 -6.97
N SER A 57 3.45 0.73 -7.78
CA SER A 57 3.82 1.80 -8.71
C SER A 57 2.88 1.91 -9.92
N LYS A 58 2.06 0.88 -10.17
CA LYS A 58 1.09 0.85 -11.27
C LYS A 58 -0.27 1.45 -10.89
N GLY A 59 -0.40 2.00 -9.68
CA GLY A 59 -1.65 2.59 -9.19
C GLY A 59 -2.75 1.57 -8.91
N ILE A 60 -2.41 0.28 -8.84
CA ILE A 60 -3.34 -0.80 -8.47
C ILE A 60 -3.53 -0.75 -6.95
N ASP A 61 -4.79 -0.90 -6.50
CA ASP A 61 -5.11 -0.97 -5.08
C ASP A 61 -4.42 -2.18 -4.44
N PHE A 62 -3.61 -1.91 -3.41
CA PHE A 62 -2.83 -2.94 -2.74
C PHE A 62 -3.70 -4.04 -2.13
N SER A 63 -4.80 -3.66 -1.46
CA SER A 63 -5.67 -4.63 -0.78
C SER A 63 -6.40 -5.52 -1.77
N ALA A 64 -6.89 -4.94 -2.88
CA ALA A 64 -7.48 -5.70 -3.97
C ALA A 64 -6.47 -6.66 -4.62
N SER A 65 -5.25 -6.19 -4.88
CA SER A 65 -4.19 -7.02 -5.46
C SER A 65 -3.80 -8.20 -4.55
N MET A 66 -3.74 -7.96 -3.25
CA MET A 66 -3.46 -8.99 -2.25
C MET A 66 -4.62 -10.00 -2.17
N GLN A 67 -5.87 -9.52 -2.19
CA GLN A 67 -7.07 -10.37 -2.19
C GLN A 67 -7.13 -11.26 -3.44
N ASP A 68 -6.87 -10.72 -4.62
CA ASP A 68 -6.87 -11.49 -5.87
C ASP A 68 -5.79 -12.57 -5.85
N SER A 69 -4.58 -12.24 -5.39
CA SER A 69 -3.50 -13.22 -5.24
C SER A 69 -3.87 -14.35 -4.27
N LEU A 70 -4.47 -14.01 -3.12
CA LEU A 70 -4.94 -15.01 -2.15
C LEU A 70 -6.06 -15.88 -2.71
N LYS A 71 -6.99 -15.30 -3.48
CA LYS A 71 -8.08 -16.05 -4.11
C LYS A 71 -7.53 -17.11 -5.06
N THR A 72 -6.54 -16.77 -5.89
CA THR A 72 -5.86 -17.74 -6.76
C THR A 72 -5.21 -18.87 -5.95
N GLN A 73 -4.49 -18.53 -4.88
CA GLN A 73 -3.84 -19.52 -4.02
C GLN A 73 -4.86 -20.42 -3.29
N LEU A 74 -5.97 -19.85 -2.81
CA LEU A 74 -7.07 -20.58 -2.19
C LEU A 74 -7.70 -21.58 -3.15
N THR A 75 -7.97 -21.19 -4.40
CA THR A 75 -8.49 -22.10 -5.43
C THR A 75 -7.53 -23.27 -5.65
N THR A 76 -6.23 -23.00 -5.80
CA THR A 76 -5.22 -24.07 -5.96
C THR A 76 -5.15 -25.00 -4.75
N MET A 77 -5.25 -24.47 -3.52
CA MET A 77 -5.26 -25.29 -2.30
C MET A 77 -6.51 -26.18 -2.22
N LEU A 78 -7.68 -25.64 -2.56
CA LEU A 78 -8.94 -26.40 -2.54
C LEU A 78 -8.97 -27.54 -3.58
N GLU A 79 -8.28 -27.36 -4.70
CA GLU A 79 -8.13 -28.37 -5.76
C GLU A 79 -7.00 -29.38 -5.47
N SER A 80 -6.08 -29.06 -4.55
CA SER A 80 -4.95 -29.92 -4.18
C SER A 80 -5.40 -31.15 -3.38
N LYS A 81 -4.80 -32.30 -3.70
CA LYS A 81 -4.97 -33.57 -2.96
C LYS A 81 -4.04 -33.69 -1.74
N GLU A 82 -3.26 -32.66 -1.45
CA GLU A 82 -2.38 -32.65 -0.28
C GLU A 82 -3.16 -32.69 1.03
N VAL A 83 -2.66 -33.46 2.00
CA VAL A 83 -3.26 -33.54 3.33
C VAL A 83 -3.23 -32.15 3.98
N GLY A 84 -4.36 -31.76 4.57
CA GLY A 84 -4.53 -30.47 5.25
C GLY A 84 -4.81 -29.27 4.32
N SER A 85 -4.90 -29.46 3.00
CA SER A 85 -5.09 -28.36 2.05
C SER A 85 -6.39 -27.57 2.29
N LYS A 86 -7.49 -28.29 2.55
CA LYS A 86 -8.80 -27.70 2.85
C LYS A 86 -8.82 -26.90 4.15
N GLU A 87 -8.26 -27.46 5.22
CA GLU A 87 -8.18 -26.80 6.53
C GLU A 87 -7.36 -25.51 6.44
N ARG A 88 -6.21 -25.54 5.73
CA ARG A 88 -5.42 -24.32 5.46
C ARG A 88 -6.20 -23.29 4.66
N ALA A 89 -6.94 -23.72 3.64
CA ALA A 89 -7.75 -22.81 2.83
C ALA A 89 -8.87 -22.16 3.65
N GLU A 90 -9.51 -22.88 4.57
CA GLU A 90 -10.51 -22.34 5.50
C GLU A 90 -9.91 -21.31 6.46
N ILE A 91 -8.72 -21.59 7.00
CA ILE A 91 -8.02 -20.64 7.88
C ILE A 91 -7.66 -19.37 7.11
N ILE A 92 -7.07 -19.49 5.91
CA ILE A 92 -6.75 -18.32 5.07
C ILE A 92 -8.04 -17.54 4.73
N SER A 93 -9.10 -18.24 4.32
CA SER A 93 -10.36 -17.61 3.93
C SER A 93 -11.00 -16.83 5.08
N SER A 94 -10.99 -17.39 6.29
CA SER A 94 -11.58 -16.76 7.49
C SER A 94 -10.79 -15.57 8.02
N THR A 95 -9.49 -15.49 7.73
CA THR A 95 -8.58 -14.48 8.30
C THR A 95 -8.09 -13.45 7.29
N GLN A 96 -8.26 -13.69 5.98
CA GLN A 96 -7.73 -12.84 4.92
C GLN A 96 -8.10 -11.36 5.07
N ALA A 97 -9.35 -11.06 5.43
CA ALA A 97 -9.81 -9.68 5.55
C ALA A 97 -9.05 -8.92 6.65
N CYS A 98 -8.78 -9.59 7.78
CA CYS A 98 -7.99 -9.02 8.86
C CYS A 98 -6.53 -8.82 8.42
N VAL A 99 -5.91 -9.86 7.85
CA VAL A 99 -4.49 -9.84 7.51
C VAL A 99 -4.21 -8.83 6.41
N ILE A 100 -5.06 -8.74 5.38
CA ILE A 100 -4.94 -7.74 4.31
C ILE A 100 -5.02 -6.34 4.90
N ARG A 101 -6.06 -6.05 5.69
CA ARG A 101 -6.26 -4.72 6.29
C ARG A 101 -5.07 -4.29 7.16
N LEU A 102 -4.57 -5.19 8.01
CA LEU A 102 -3.45 -4.86 8.89
C LEU A 102 -2.11 -4.81 8.14
N SER A 103 -1.90 -5.68 7.16
CA SER A 103 -0.70 -5.63 6.31
C SER A 103 -0.66 -4.33 5.51
N ASP A 104 -1.81 -3.87 5.04
CA ASP A 104 -1.94 -2.57 4.37
C ASP A 104 -1.68 -1.40 5.31
N ALA A 105 -2.09 -1.49 6.58
CA ALA A 105 -1.84 -0.46 7.59
C ALA A 105 -0.37 -0.40 8.03
N TYR A 106 0.30 -1.56 8.14
CA TYR A 106 1.68 -1.65 8.62
C TYR A 106 2.74 -1.44 7.53
N ARG A 107 2.36 -1.52 6.26
CA ARG A 107 3.32 -1.30 5.17
C ARG A 107 3.58 0.19 4.95
N PRO A 108 4.80 0.55 4.51
CA PRO A 108 5.05 1.87 3.95
C PRO A 108 4.15 2.15 2.75
N LYS A 109 3.48 3.31 2.75
CA LYS A 109 2.66 3.76 1.63
C LYS A 109 3.53 4.42 0.57
N ALA A 110 3.26 4.13 -0.71
CA ALA A 110 3.90 4.84 -1.80
C ALA A 110 3.34 6.28 -1.90
N ARG A 111 4.15 7.19 -2.44
CA ARG A 111 3.80 8.63 -2.53
C ARG A 111 2.46 8.86 -3.23
N ASN A 112 2.18 8.13 -4.30
CA ASN A 112 0.90 8.20 -5.02
C ASN A 112 -0.29 7.78 -4.16
N GLU A 113 -0.12 6.83 -3.23
CA GLU A 113 -1.18 6.37 -2.34
C GLU A 113 -1.52 7.43 -1.28
N LEU A 114 -0.48 8.09 -0.75
CA LEU A 114 -0.62 9.21 0.18
C LEU A 114 -1.34 10.39 -0.48
N VAL A 115 -0.95 10.73 -1.72
CA VAL A 115 -1.61 11.76 -2.51
C VAL A 115 -3.05 11.36 -2.82
N ASN A 116 -3.31 10.12 -3.23
CA ASN A 116 -4.67 9.66 -3.51
C ASN A 116 -5.58 9.68 -2.27
N ALA A 117 -5.07 9.32 -1.10
CA ALA A 117 -5.79 9.42 0.16
C ALA A 117 -6.19 10.88 0.46
N CYS A 118 -5.24 11.80 0.29
CA CYS A 118 -5.47 13.23 0.42
C CYS A 118 -6.51 13.77 -0.57
N ILE A 119 -6.41 13.42 -1.86
CA ILE A 119 -7.41 13.84 -2.87
C ILE A 119 -8.80 13.29 -2.53
N LYS A 120 -8.90 12.04 -2.06
CA LYS A 120 -10.17 11.46 -1.63
C LYS A 120 -10.76 12.20 -0.43
N ASP A 121 -9.94 12.61 0.54
CA ASP A 121 -10.41 13.41 1.67
C ASP A 121 -10.90 14.79 1.22
N VAL A 122 -10.12 15.51 0.40
CA VAL A 122 -10.55 16.80 -0.17
C VAL A 122 -11.87 16.65 -0.93
N GLN A 123 -11.97 15.63 -1.79
CA GLN A 123 -13.20 15.33 -2.52
C GLN A 123 -14.37 15.05 -1.56
N GLY A 124 -14.15 14.27 -0.50
CA GLY A 124 -15.15 13.99 0.52
C GLY A 124 -15.63 15.24 1.27
N ARG A 125 -14.70 16.14 1.62
CA ARG A 125 -15.01 17.43 2.28
C ARG A 125 -15.81 18.36 1.37
N LEU A 126 -15.48 18.41 0.07
CA LEU A 126 -16.21 19.18 -0.94
C LEU A 126 -17.60 18.61 -1.23
N SER A 127 -17.73 17.28 -1.21
CA SER A 127 -19.01 16.62 -1.41
C SER A 127 -19.97 16.81 -0.23
N GLY A 128 -19.46 17.22 0.94
CA GLY A 128 -20.23 17.38 2.17
C GLY A 128 -20.60 16.04 2.79
N ALA A 129 -20.71 15.98 4.13
CA ALA A 129 -21.14 14.78 4.84
C ALA A 129 -22.61 14.45 4.50
N GLY A 130 -22.83 13.62 3.49
CA GLY A 130 -24.15 13.07 3.14
C GLY A 130 -24.94 13.79 2.04
N SER A 131 -24.35 14.73 1.29
CA SER A 131 -25.05 15.34 0.14
C SER A 131 -24.83 14.53 -1.13
N THR A 132 -25.89 13.96 -1.68
CA THR A 132 -25.92 13.33 -3.02
C THR A 132 -25.90 14.35 -4.17
N GLN A 133 -25.79 15.65 -3.87
CA GLN A 133 -25.97 16.75 -4.83
C GLN A 133 -24.72 17.56 -5.13
N SER A 134 -23.60 17.34 -4.42
CA SER A 134 -22.37 18.06 -4.74
C SER A 134 -21.79 17.54 -6.06
N THR A 135 -21.75 18.41 -7.06
CA THR A 135 -21.12 18.17 -8.37
C THR A 135 -19.67 18.65 -8.41
N ASP A 136 -19.16 19.12 -7.27
CA ASP A 136 -17.82 19.66 -7.14
C ASP A 136 -16.81 18.54 -7.19
N THR A 137 -15.84 18.64 -8.10
CA THR A 137 -14.83 17.61 -8.33
C THR A 137 -13.44 18.20 -8.35
N VAL A 138 -12.50 17.51 -7.69
CA VAL A 138 -11.06 17.82 -7.79
C VAL A 138 -10.50 17.15 -9.04
N ARG A 139 -9.86 17.92 -9.92
CA ARG A 139 -9.32 17.44 -11.20
C ARG A 139 -7.91 17.94 -11.46
N GLY A 140 -7.17 17.21 -12.31
CA GLY A 140 -5.87 17.65 -12.84
C GLY A 140 -4.84 17.97 -11.75
N TRP A 141 -4.79 17.18 -10.68
CA TRP A 141 -3.91 17.43 -9.55
C TRP A 141 -2.46 17.05 -9.86
N VAL A 142 -1.53 17.83 -9.31
CA VAL A 142 -0.09 17.61 -9.40
C VAL A 142 0.57 17.98 -8.08
N VAL A 143 1.59 17.21 -7.69
CA VAL A 143 2.46 17.55 -6.56
C VAL A 143 3.48 18.58 -7.06
N ASP A 144 3.44 19.80 -6.56
CA ASP A 144 4.29 20.91 -7.03
C ASP A 144 5.35 21.35 -6.02
N GLY A 145 5.34 20.77 -4.82
CA GLY A 145 6.33 21.04 -3.79
C GLY A 145 6.26 20.04 -2.64
N GLU A 146 7.33 20.00 -1.86
CA GLU A 146 7.44 19.19 -0.65
C GLU A 146 8.24 19.95 0.39
N ASP A 147 7.70 20.06 1.59
CA ASP A 147 8.37 20.64 2.76
C ASP A 147 8.22 19.72 3.98
N ARG A 148 9.17 19.80 4.92
CA ARG A 148 9.12 19.04 6.17
C ARG A 148 9.21 19.99 7.34
N VAL A 149 8.20 19.97 8.21
CA VAL A 149 8.12 20.85 9.39
C VAL A 149 7.79 20.00 10.60
N GLY A 150 8.66 19.98 11.61
CA GLY A 150 8.38 19.29 12.88
C GLY A 150 8.15 17.78 12.76
N GLY A 151 8.74 17.13 11.74
CA GLY A 151 8.55 15.69 11.48
C GLY A 151 7.34 15.33 10.63
N ILE A 152 6.55 16.33 10.21
CA ILE A 152 5.43 16.17 9.28
C ILE A 152 5.92 16.55 7.89
N ASP A 153 5.76 15.63 6.93
CA ASP A 153 5.97 15.90 5.52
C ASP A 153 4.72 16.55 4.94
N ARG A 154 4.91 17.58 4.14
CA ARG A 154 3.86 18.39 3.54
C ARG A 154 4.03 18.34 2.03
N LEU A 155 3.13 17.64 1.35
CA LEU A 155 3.10 17.63 -0.10
C LEU A 155 2.17 18.73 -0.57
N ARG A 156 2.72 19.75 -1.24
CA ARG A 156 1.91 20.78 -1.87
C ARG A 156 1.28 20.22 -3.15
N ILE A 157 -0.04 20.31 -3.22
CA ILE A 157 -0.84 19.89 -4.36
C ILE A 157 -1.45 21.13 -5.00
N LYS A 158 -1.28 21.24 -6.32
CA LYS A 158 -2.08 22.12 -7.19
C LYS A 158 -3.14 21.29 -7.87
N ALA A 159 -4.38 21.73 -7.84
CA ALA A 159 -5.49 21.06 -8.51
C ALA A 159 -6.50 22.08 -9.05
N ALA A 160 -7.45 21.59 -9.82
CA ALA A 160 -8.59 22.36 -10.31
C ALA A 160 -9.86 21.89 -9.58
N LEU A 161 -10.57 22.82 -8.95
CA LEU A 161 -11.91 22.59 -8.43
C LEU A 161 -12.92 22.90 -9.52
N HIS A 162 -13.64 21.88 -9.97
CA HIS A 162 -14.66 22.00 -10.99
C HIS A 162 -16.05 21.81 -10.38
N SER A 163 -16.87 22.84 -10.43
CA SER A 163 -18.29 22.82 -10.01
C SER A 163 -19.19 22.88 -11.24
N TYR A 164 -20.26 22.07 -11.28
CA TYR A 164 -21.20 22.14 -12.39
C TYR A 164 -21.91 23.51 -12.40
N GLY A 165 -21.85 24.21 -13.54
CA GLY A 165 -22.44 25.54 -13.69
C GLY A 165 -21.62 26.70 -13.11
N ARG A 166 -20.38 26.47 -12.68
CA ARG A 166 -19.42 27.53 -12.32
C ARG A 166 -18.11 27.36 -13.07
N GLU A 167 -17.32 28.44 -13.11
CA GLU A 167 -15.96 28.37 -13.62
C GLU A 167 -15.08 27.47 -12.76
N THR A 168 -14.15 26.79 -13.42
CA THR A 168 -13.16 25.94 -12.75
C THR A 168 -12.14 26.82 -12.04
N GLN A 169 -11.93 26.61 -10.75
CA GLN A 169 -11.03 27.43 -9.95
C GLN A 169 -9.75 26.66 -9.61
N PRO A 170 -8.56 27.26 -9.80
CA PRO A 170 -7.33 26.66 -9.32
C PRO A 170 -7.31 26.69 -7.80
N VAL A 171 -6.92 25.59 -7.18
CA VAL A 171 -6.78 25.45 -5.73
C VAL A 171 -5.40 24.89 -5.38
N SER A 172 -4.92 25.23 -4.19
CA SER A 172 -3.69 24.66 -3.65
C SER A 172 -3.85 24.33 -2.17
N PHE A 173 -3.37 23.16 -1.78
CA PHE A 173 -3.44 22.65 -0.41
C PHE A 173 -2.22 21.76 -0.13
N TYR A 174 -1.95 21.53 1.15
CA TYR A 174 -0.94 20.58 1.61
C TYR A 174 -1.61 19.28 2.04
N CYS A 175 -1.07 18.16 1.58
CA CYS A 175 -1.32 16.86 2.19
C CYS A 175 -0.30 16.65 3.31
N LEU A 176 -0.78 16.52 4.53
CA LEU A 176 0.05 16.27 5.70
C LEU A 176 0.30 14.77 5.81
N ILE A 177 1.57 14.38 5.94
CA ILE A 177 2.01 13.00 6.07
C ILE A 177 2.84 12.90 7.34
N LYS A 178 2.50 11.93 8.17
CA LYS A 178 3.18 11.64 9.42
C LYS A 178 3.38 10.15 9.54
N ASP A 179 4.60 9.76 9.91
CA ASP A 179 4.98 8.35 10.07
C ASP A 179 4.64 7.48 8.84
N GLY A 180 4.79 8.05 7.64
CA GLY A 180 4.52 7.36 6.36
C GLY A 180 3.04 7.16 6.04
N SER A 181 2.13 7.84 6.76
CA SER A 181 0.68 7.79 6.57
C SER A 181 0.10 9.18 6.32
N TYR A 182 -0.97 9.25 5.52
CA TYR A 182 -1.73 10.48 5.35
C TYR A 182 -2.44 10.83 6.66
N GLU A 183 -2.30 12.09 7.11
CA GLU A 183 -2.86 12.58 8.38
C GLU A 183 -4.05 13.52 8.14
N ASP A 184 -3.88 14.58 7.34
CA ASP A 184 -4.92 15.60 7.09
C ASP A 184 -4.59 16.44 5.84
N VAL A 185 -5.52 17.31 5.42
CA VAL A 185 -5.32 18.35 4.42
C VAL A 185 -5.33 19.75 5.05
N GLU A 186 -4.34 20.57 4.72
CA GLU A 186 -4.20 21.96 5.17
C GLU A 186 -4.31 22.92 3.98
N ALA A 187 -5.10 24.00 4.10
CA ALA A 187 -5.17 25.03 3.06
C ALA A 187 -3.86 25.82 2.99
N VAL A 188 -3.41 26.15 1.77
CA VAL A 188 -2.27 27.08 1.61
C VAL A 188 -2.72 28.47 2.04
N LYS A 189 -2.14 29.00 3.11
CA LYS A 189 -2.34 30.40 3.50
C LYS A 189 -1.67 31.30 2.46
N VAL A 190 -2.47 32.08 1.75
CA VAL A 190 -1.97 33.18 0.92
C VAL A 190 -1.74 34.35 1.86
N ASN A 191 -0.48 34.72 2.08
CA ASN A 191 -0.12 35.96 2.76
C ASN A 191 -0.31 37.15 1.82
#